data_AF-A0A7C3MM59-F1
#
_entry.id   AF-A0A7C3MM59-F1
#
_cell.length_a   1.000
_cell.length_b   1.000
_cell.length_c   1.000
_cell.angle_alpha   90.00
_cell.angle_beta   90.00
_cell.angle_gamma   90.00
#
_symmetry.space_group_name_H-M   'P 1'
#
loop_
_entity.id
_entity.type
_entity.pdbx_description
1 polymer ?
#
loop_
_entity_poly.entity_id
_entity_poly.type
_entity_poly.pdbx_seq_one_letter_code
_entity_poly.pdbx_strand_id
1 'polypeptide(L)'
;MMTRARADRNTLLGCDTAVVLAPHTRTGATLLAKNSDRPPLECQPLFHAPHRKHRAGSTVHCQYIEIPEAAETAALVGSRPYWLWGFEHGVNEYGVAIGNEAVLTRDELPPVGLLGMDLVRLGLERGRTAREAVETIGELIEHYGQGGSGAHDLDFRYSGGFIIADYAEAYVLESSYRQWVARRVEQCSSISNRLTIGTAYDLASPDVRDYARERGWWDGKEPFDFAAVYSTDASDPLFACARLERSREFISRRGPRGLREMFAMLRDHYESGEIPLIAAPAGSAKSFSLCMHAIQATTASMVAELPDPQSGAPVVMWACLGAPCTGVYFPLYPDALLPPALGVGGERPSHKSPWWRMKEIQDRVAHAPERLAPLVWKHLRPLENAMLEQAAELAERVRSLKGEQRRATLSRFMAQNMVRVMREIARVEATLSNAA
;
A
#
# COMPACT_ATOMS: atom_id res chain seq x y z
N MET A 1 37.76 -8.02 -3.44
CA MET A 1 37.38 -9.19 -2.63
C MET A 1 36.88 -8.66 -1.29
N MET A 2 35.64 -8.14 -1.28
CA MET A 2 35.02 -7.56 -0.09
C MET A 2 34.31 -8.66 0.68
N THR A 3 34.70 -8.83 1.92
CA THR A 3 34.04 -9.67 2.92
C THR A 3 32.59 -9.24 3.05
N ARG A 4 31.68 -10.09 2.55
CA ARG A 4 30.25 -10.02 2.82
C ARG A 4 30.05 -10.11 4.33
N ALA A 5 29.93 -8.97 5.00
CA ALA A 5 29.29 -8.93 6.30
C ALA A 5 27.89 -9.52 6.11
N ARG A 6 27.65 -10.67 6.76
CA ARG A 6 26.31 -11.20 6.94
C ARG A 6 25.53 -10.13 7.71
N ALA A 7 24.82 -9.25 7.01
CA ALA A 7 23.70 -8.55 7.59
C ALA A 7 22.76 -9.66 8.11
N ASP A 8 22.42 -9.60 9.39
CA ASP A 8 21.43 -10.49 9.98
C ASP A 8 20.21 -10.50 9.06
N ARG A 9 19.92 -11.67 8.48
CA ARG A 9 18.78 -11.91 7.58
C ARG A 9 17.45 -11.94 8.34
N ASN A 10 17.42 -11.43 9.57
CA ASN A 10 16.27 -11.47 10.43
C ASN A 10 15.47 -10.17 10.30
N THR A 11 14.45 -10.27 9.44
CA THR A 11 13.07 -9.97 9.82
C THR A 11 12.69 -8.51 10.02
N LEU A 12 12.71 -7.70 8.96
CA LEU A 12 12.21 -6.34 9.08
C LEU A 12 11.50 -5.91 7.80
N LEU A 13 10.17 -5.85 7.90
CA LEU A 13 9.23 -5.39 6.89
C LEU A 13 8.34 -4.39 7.60
N GLY A 14 8.51 -3.10 7.32
CA GLY A 14 7.60 -2.09 7.82
C GLY A 14 6.77 -1.51 6.67
N CYS A 15 5.56 -1.05 6.91
CA CYS A 15 4.71 -0.38 5.95
C CYS A 15 4.02 0.76 6.69
N ASP A 16 3.65 1.82 5.98
CA ASP A 16 2.79 2.86 6.54
C ASP A 16 1.63 3.12 5.58
N THR A 17 0.44 3.26 6.14
CA THR A 17 -0.75 3.69 5.42
C THR A 17 -1.42 4.82 6.17
N ALA A 18 -1.83 5.86 5.44
CA ALA A 18 -2.62 6.94 5.99
C ALA A 18 -3.82 7.29 5.10
N VAL A 19 -4.86 7.84 5.71
CA VAL A 19 -6.05 8.32 5.02
C VAL A 19 -6.46 9.70 5.53
N VAL A 20 -7.00 10.51 4.63
CA VAL A 20 -7.58 11.82 4.92
C VAL A 20 -8.91 11.91 4.17
N LEU A 21 -10.01 12.08 4.90
CA LEU A 21 -11.36 12.12 4.33
C LEU A 21 -11.62 13.40 3.55
N ALA A 22 -12.48 13.30 2.53
CA ALA A 22 -12.84 14.36 1.59
C ALA A 22 -13.05 15.76 2.19
N PRO A 23 -13.76 15.95 3.32
CA PRO A 23 -13.95 17.28 3.92
C PRO A 23 -12.65 17.98 4.37
N HIS A 24 -11.57 17.21 4.55
CA HIS A 24 -10.26 17.66 5.02
C HIS A 24 -9.20 17.68 3.93
N THR A 25 -9.60 17.50 2.66
CA THR A 25 -8.71 17.55 1.50
C THR A 25 -8.99 18.76 0.62
N ARG A 26 -7.98 19.14 -0.18
CA ARG A 26 -8.04 20.34 -1.04
C ARG A 26 -8.99 20.15 -2.23
N THR A 27 -9.10 18.92 -2.73
CA THR A 27 -9.91 18.58 -3.91
C THR A 27 -11.31 18.10 -3.54
N GLY A 28 -11.60 17.90 -2.25
CA GLY A 28 -12.86 17.30 -1.81
C GLY A 28 -12.96 15.81 -2.13
N ALA A 29 -11.84 15.14 -2.45
CA ALA A 29 -11.74 13.70 -2.63
C ALA A 29 -11.08 13.06 -1.40
N THR A 30 -11.48 11.85 -1.01
CA THR A 30 -10.75 11.12 0.05
C THR A 30 -9.41 10.65 -0.50
N LEU A 31 -8.35 10.79 0.29
CA LEU A 31 -6.98 10.41 -0.08
C LEU A 31 -6.50 9.27 0.80
N LEU A 32 -6.10 8.14 0.20
CA LEU A 32 -5.42 7.04 0.90
C LEU A 32 -4.01 6.90 0.35
N ALA A 33 -3.01 6.92 1.22
CA ALA A 33 -1.59 6.88 0.87
C ALA A 33 -0.91 5.69 1.52
N LYS A 34 -0.08 4.95 0.78
CA LYS A 34 0.61 3.77 1.28
C LYS A 34 2.02 3.62 0.75
N ASN A 35 2.96 3.29 1.63
CA ASN A 35 4.23 2.64 1.28
C ASN A 35 4.17 1.16 1.64
N SER A 36 4.69 0.33 0.74
CA SER A 36 4.91 -1.10 0.94
C SER A 36 6.41 -1.36 1.04
N ASP A 37 6.94 -1.57 2.26
CA ASP A 37 8.34 -1.95 2.43
C ASP A 37 8.50 -3.46 2.50
N ARG A 38 9.30 -3.96 1.58
CA ARG A 38 9.51 -5.38 1.31
C ARG A 38 11.00 -5.65 1.11
N PRO A 39 11.45 -6.91 0.97
CA PRO A 39 12.85 -7.17 0.64
C PRO A 39 13.25 -6.38 -0.61
N PRO A 40 14.44 -5.71 -0.64
CA PRO A 40 14.76 -4.76 -1.71
C PRO A 40 14.70 -5.31 -3.13
N LEU A 41 14.87 -6.62 -3.31
CA LEU A 41 14.84 -7.29 -4.63
C LEU A 41 13.47 -7.87 -4.98
N GLU A 42 12.44 -7.61 -4.17
CA GLU A 42 11.10 -8.10 -4.40
C GLU A 42 10.33 -7.16 -5.33
N CYS A 43 10.45 -7.44 -6.63
CA CYS A 43 9.76 -6.70 -7.68
C CYS A 43 8.24 -6.65 -7.45
N GLN A 44 7.65 -5.47 -7.67
CA GLN A 44 6.23 -5.21 -7.48
C GLN A 44 5.53 -4.87 -8.82
N PRO A 45 5.32 -5.84 -9.74
CA PRO A 45 4.55 -5.59 -10.95
C PRO A 45 3.11 -5.19 -10.61
N LEU A 46 2.55 -4.27 -11.40
CA LEU A 46 1.15 -3.89 -11.25
C LEU A 46 0.26 -4.93 -11.91
N PHE A 47 -0.88 -5.18 -11.29
CA PHE A 47 -1.88 -6.12 -11.77
C PHE A 47 -3.21 -5.41 -11.97
N HIS A 48 -3.91 -5.79 -13.02
CA HIS A 48 -5.26 -5.33 -13.34
C HIS A 48 -6.15 -6.55 -13.59
N ALA A 49 -7.34 -6.53 -13.00
CA ALA A 49 -8.40 -7.47 -13.31
C ALA A 49 -9.61 -6.69 -13.81
N PRO A 50 -10.27 -7.13 -14.90
CA PRO A 50 -11.53 -6.56 -15.31
C PRO A 50 -12.66 -7.07 -14.41
N HIS A 51 -13.77 -6.35 -14.40
CA HIS A 51 -15.03 -6.79 -13.83
C HIS A 51 -15.45 -8.13 -14.43
N ARG A 52 -15.90 -9.07 -13.60
CA ARG A 52 -16.30 -10.42 -14.03
C ARG A 52 -17.50 -10.92 -13.25
N LYS A 53 -18.35 -11.67 -13.95
CA LYS A 53 -19.38 -12.54 -13.35
C LYS A 53 -18.89 -13.98 -13.41
N HIS A 54 -19.07 -14.69 -12.32
CA HIS A 54 -18.60 -16.07 -12.16
C HIS A 54 -19.76 -17.05 -12.17
N ARG A 55 -19.46 -18.31 -12.47
CA ARG A 55 -20.48 -19.37 -12.43
C ARG A 55 -20.79 -19.73 -10.98
N ALA A 56 -22.02 -20.11 -10.70
CA ALA A 56 -22.39 -20.59 -9.37
C ALA A 56 -21.54 -21.82 -8.99
N GLY A 57 -21.02 -21.83 -7.76
CA GLY A 57 -20.15 -22.89 -7.27
C GLY A 57 -18.68 -22.81 -7.74
N SER A 58 -18.29 -21.74 -8.45
CA SER A 58 -16.88 -21.48 -8.73
C SER A 58 -16.07 -21.23 -7.46
N THR A 59 -14.77 -21.45 -7.56
CA THR A 59 -13.78 -21.23 -6.50
C THR A 59 -12.65 -20.35 -7.02
N VAL A 60 -11.89 -19.77 -6.10
CA VAL A 60 -10.69 -18.99 -6.37
C VAL A 60 -9.53 -19.53 -5.54
N HIS A 61 -8.40 -19.78 -6.20
CA HIS A 61 -7.15 -20.11 -5.54
C HIS A 61 -6.46 -18.80 -5.11
N CYS A 62 -6.47 -18.55 -3.81
CA CYS A 62 -5.65 -17.52 -3.16
C CYS A 62 -4.19 -18.02 -3.06
N GLN A 63 -3.34 -17.38 -2.25
CA GLN A 63 -1.93 -17.76 -2.21
C GLN A 63 -1.71 -19.21 -1.70
N TYR A 64 -2.41 -19.57 -0.61
CA TYR A 64 -2.20 -20.86 0.06
C TYR A 64 -3.44 -21.73 0.16
N ILE A 65 -4.63 -21.15 0.00
CA ILE A 65 -5.90 -21.86 0.15
C ILE A 65 -6.83 -21.56 -1.03
N GLU A 66 -7.83 -22.42 -1.20
CA GLU A 66 -8.91 -22.23 -2.14
C GLU A 66 -10.20 -21.92 -1.38
N ILE A 67 -10.94 -20.90 -1.83
CA ILE A 67 -12.20 -20.48 -1.22
C ILE A 67 -13.31 -20.37 -2.29
N PRO A 68 -14.59 -20.36 -1.91
CA PRO A 68 -15.68 -20.05 -2.82
C PRO A 68 -15.49 -18.68 -3.49
N GLU A 69 -15.77 -18.63 -4.78
CA GLU A 69 -15.72 -17.40 -5.55
C GLU A 69 -17.01 -16.58 -5.35
N ALA A 70 -16.89 -15.25 -5.39
CA ALA A 70 -18.04 -14.36 -5.38
C ALA A 70 -18.81 -14.45 -6.71
N ALA A 71 -20.11 -14.19 -6.70
CA ALA A 71 -20.90 -14.21 -7.94
C ALA A 71 -20.42 -13.17 -8.98
N GLU A 72 -19.88 -12.06 -8.49
CA GLU A 72 -19.37 -10.94 -9.28
C GLU A 72 -18.14 -10.34 -8.58
N THR A 73 -17.12 -9.98 -9.36
CA THR A 73 -15.91 -9.32 -8.88
C THR A 73 -15.69 -8.01 -9.64
N ALA A 74 -15.33 -6.96 -8.90
CA ALA A 74 -15.05 -5.63 -9.42
C ALA A 74 -13.82 -5.59 -10.35
N ALA A 75 -13.81 -4.65 -11.29
CA ALA A 75 -12.56 -4.25 -11.93
C ALA A 75 -11.66 -3.55 -10.91
N LEU A 76 -10.35 -3.81 -10.97
CA LEU A 76 -9.39 -3.25 -10.03
C LEU A 76 -7.99 -3.10 -10.61
N VAL A 77 -7.18 -2.30 -9.95
CA VAL A 77 -5.73 -2.19 -10.19
C VAL A 77 -5.00 -2.15 -8.85
N GLY A 78 -3.88 -2.87 -8.75
CA GLY A 78 -3.11 -2.95 -7.52
C GLY A 78 -1.66 -3.35 -7.74
N SER A 79 -0.86 -3.26 -6.68
CA SER A 79 0.54 -3.67 -6.64
C SER A 79 0.71 -4.96 -5.85
N ARG A 80 1.56 -5.87 -6.33
CA ARG A 80 1.84 -7.14 -5.66
C ARG A 80 3.30 -7.58 -5.82
N PRO A 81 3.90 -8.27 -4.83
CA PRO A 81 5.12 -9.02 -5.05
C PRO A 81 4.97 -9.96 -6.24
N TYR A 82 6.02 -10.09 -7.04
CA TYR A 82 5.98 -10.87 -8.28
C TYR A 82 5.53 -12.34 -8.10
N TRP A 83 5.66 -12.89 -6.90
CA TRP A 83 5.34 -14.28 -6.54
C TRP A 83 4.00 -14.44 -5.81
N LEU A 84 3.36 -13.34 -5.38
CA LEU A 84 2.10 -13.38 -4.65
C LEU A 84 0.87 -13.28 -5.56
N TRP A 85 -0.22 -13.91 -5.12
CA TRP A 85 -1.54 -13.77 -5.73
C TRP A 85 -2.23 -12.44 -5.36
N GLY A 86 -2.22 -12.10 -4.06
CA GLY A 86 -2.84 -10.90 -3.48
C GLY A 86 -2.03 -9.61 -3.66
N PHE A 87 -2.53 -8.50 -3.12
CA PHE A 87 -1.95 -7.15 -3.28
C PHE A 87 -1.45 -6.54 -1.96
N GLU A 88 -0.42 -5.71 -2.03
CA GLU A 88 -0.06 -4.80 -0.93
C GLU A 88 -1.01 -3.61 -0.84
N HIS A 89 -1.56 -3.22 -1.99
CA HIS A 89 -2.55 -2.16 -2.13
C HIS A 89 -3.21 -2.14 -3.49
N GLY A 90 -4.35 -1.47 -3.57
CA GLY A 90 -4.99 -1.16 -4.83
C GLY A 90 -6.25 -0.33 -4.67
N VAL A 91 -6.91 -0.12 -5.80
CA VAL A 91 -8.22 0.53 -5.92
C VAL A 91 -9.12 -0.25 -6.87
N ASN A 92 -10.43 -0.19 -6.66
CA ASN A 92 -11.43 -0.78 -7.56
C ASN A 92 -12.28 0.27 -8.30
N GLU A 93 -13.09 -0.20 -9.25
CA GLU A 93 -13.99 0.64 -10.08
C GLU A 93 -15.05 1.41 -9.28
N TYR A 94 -15.38 0.94 -8.08
CA TYR A 94 -16.37 1.57 -7.20
C TYR A 94 -15.76 2.67 -6.31
N GLY A 95 -14.45 2.89 -6.40
CA GLY A 95 -13.76 3.90 -5.59
C GLY A 95 -13.42 3.43 -4.19
N VAL A 96 -13.28 2.12 -3.98
CA VAL A 96 -12.70 1.56 -2.76
C VAL A 96 -11.19 1.45 -2.93
N ALA A 97 -10.42 1.93 -1.96
CA ALA A 97 -8.98 1.76 -1.83
C ALA A 97 -8.64 0.98 -0.56
N ILE A 98 -7.67 0.09 -0.66
CA ILE A 98 -7.19 -0.71 0.48
C ILE A 98 -5.67 -0.75 0.49
N GLY A 99 -5.08 -0.68 1.67
CA GLY A 99 -3.66 -0.94 1.92
C GLY A 99 -3.46 -1.67 3.24
N ASN A 100 -2.49 -2.60 3.31
CA ASN A 100 -2.26 -3.47 4.47
C ASN A 100 -0.87 -3.42 5.13
N GLU A 101 -0.80 -3.76 6.40
CA GLU A 101 0.41 -3.85 7.20
C GLU A 101 0.53 -5.25 7.79
N ALA A 102 1.77 -5.71 7.99
CA ALA A 102 2.02 -6.83 8.87
C ALA A 102 1.90 -6.39 10.33
N VAL A 103 1.05 -7.04 11.12
CA VAL A 103 0.99 -6.85 12.58
C VAL A 103 1.32 -8.16 13.29
N LEU A 104 2.21 -8.09 14.27
CA LEU A 104 2.58 -9.22 15.11
C LEU A 104 1.61 -9.30 16.29
N THR A 105 0.99 -10.47 16.47
CA THR A 105 -0.01 -10.71 17.51
C THR A 105 0.36 -11.92 18.36
N ARG A 106 -0.33 -12.12 19.49
CA ARG A 106 -0.10 -13.27 20.38
C ARG A 106 -0.43 -14.62 19.77
N ASP A 107 -1.37 -14.65 18.82
CA ASP A 107 -1.71 -15.89 18.11
C ASP A 107 -0.52 -16.45 17.32
N GLU A 108 -0.28 -17.74 17.48
CA GLU A 108 0.58 -18.51 16.59
C GLU A 108 -0.17 -18.85 15.31
N LEU A 109 0.38 -18.47 14.15
CA LEU A 109 -0.30 -18.62 12.88
C LEU A 109 0.05 -19.94 12.17
N PRO A 110 -0.95 -20.59 11.54
CA PRO A 110 -0.75 -21.83 10.80
C PRO A 110 0.13 -21.63 9.54
N PRO A 111 0.74 -22.70 9.01
CA PRO A 111 1.61 -22.65 7.82
C PRO A 111 0.87 -22.30 6.52
N VAL A 112 -0.47 -22.32 6.54
CA VAL A 112 -1.33 -21.96 5.42
C VAL A 112 -2.54 -21.21 5.95
N GLY A 113 -3.06 -20.28 5.17
CA GLY A 113 -4.22 -19.45 5.49
C GLY A 113 -4.36 -18.33 4.48
N LEU A 114 -5.26 -17.38 4.73
CA LEU A 114 -5.31 -16.15 3.93
C LEU A 114 -4.19 -15.22 4.37
N LEU A 115 -3.45 -14.70 3.40
CA LEU A 115 -2.52 -13.62 3.66
C LEU A 115 -3.25 -12.27 3.77
N GLY A 116 -2.65 -11.30 4.46
CA GLY A 116 -3.12 -9.91 4.40
C GLY A 116 -3.26 -9.41 2.96
N MET A 117 -2.32 -9.78 2.08
CA MET A 117 -2.36 -9.40 0.67
C MET A 117 -3.53 -10.07 -0.08
N ASP A 118 -3.87 -11.30 0.28
CA ASP A 118 -5.04 -11.98 -0.29
C ASP A 118 -6.31 -11.23 0.11
N LEU A 119 -6.41 -10.81 1.38
CA LEU A 119 -7.53 -10.04 1.92
C LEU A 119 -7.67 -8.66 1.26
N VAL A 120 -6.57 -7.96 0.95
CA VAL A 120 -6.61 -6.70 0.17
C VAL A 120 -7.28 -6.95 -1.18
N ARG A 121 -6.84 -7.98 -1.90
CA ARG A 121 -7.39 -8.27 -3.23
C ARG A 121 -8.84 -8.71 -3.16
N LEU A 122 -9.18 -9.63 -2.26
CA LEU A 122 -10.55 -10.12 -2.08
C LEU A 122 -11.50 -8.99 -1.66
N GLY A 123 -11.07 -8.11 -0.74
CA GLY A 123 -11.84 -6.94 -0.33
C GLY A 123 -12.11 -5.97 -1.49
N LEU A 124 -11.11 -5.73 -2.35
CA LEU A 124 -11.27 -4.90 -3.55
C LEU A 124 -12.13 -5.58 -4.62
N GLU A 125 -12.03 -6.89 -4.80
CA GLU A 125 -12.84 -7.64 -5.76
C GLU A 125 -14.32 -7.69 -5.34
N ARG A 126 -14.62 -7.71 -4.03
CA ARG A 126 -15.96 -8.02 -3.52
C ARG A 126 -16.69 -6.83 -2.87
N GLY A 127 -16.00 -5.77 -2.47
CA GLY A 127 -16.61 -4.59 -1.83
C GLY A 127 -16.91 -3.45 -2.81
N ARG A 128 -18.12 -2.86 -2.75
CA ARG A 128 -18.49 -1.65 -3.51
C ARG A 128 -18.38 -0.37 -2.67
N THR A 129 -18.27 -0.50 -1.35
CA THR A 129 -18.01 0.57 -0.39
C THR A 129 -16.91 0.15 0.57
N ALA A 130 -16.33 1.10 1.30
CA ALA A 130 -15.34 0.82 2.34
C ALA A 130 -15.94 -0.10 3.42
N ARG A 131 -17.19 0.13 3.81
CA ARG A 131 -17.91 -0.69 4.77
C ARG A 131 -18.10 -2.13 4.30
N GLU A 132 -18.54 -2.33 3.06
CA GLU A 132 -18.70 -3.68 2.49
C GLU A 132 -17.36 -4.42 2.40
N ALA A 133 -16.28 -3.70 2.06
CA ALA A 133 -14.94 -4.29 2.01
C ALA A 133 -14.43 -4.69 3.42
N VAL A 134 -14.71 -3.88 4.45
CA VAL A 134 -14.42 -4.21 5.86
C VAL A 134 -15.16 -5.48 6.28
N GLU A 135 -16.46 -5.56 6.03
CA GLU A 135 -17.28 -6.73 6.37
C GLU A 135 -16.80 -7.97 5.62
N THR A 136 -16.50 -7.85 4.32
CA THR A 136 -15.93 -8.94 3.52
C THR A 136 -14.63 -9.46 4.12
N ILE A 137 -13.69 -8.55 4.44
CA ILE A 137 -12.39 -8.93 5.01
C ILE A 137 -12.59 -9.61 6.38
N GLY A 138 -13.48 -9.06 7.22
CA GLY A 138 -13.83 -9.62 8.51
C GLY A 138 -14.40 -11.03 8.42
N GLU A 139 -15.39 -11.25 7.56
CA GLU A 139 -16.00 -12.57 7.33
C GLU A 139 -14.97 -13.59 6.83
N LEU A 140 -14.07 -13.17 5.92
CA LEU A 140 -12.99 -14.03 5.42
C LEU A 140 -11.99 -14.41 6.53
N ILE A 141 -11.64 -13.46 7.39
CA ILE A 141 -10.79 -13.70 8.56
C ILE A 141 -11.46 -14.71 9.51
N GLU A 142 -12.75 -14.53 9.81
CA GLU A 142 -13.49 -15.43 10.70
C GLU A 142 -13.57 -16.86 10.14
N HIS A 143 -13.95 -17.00 8.86
CA HIS A 143 -14.18 -18.31 8.24
C HIS A 143 -12.90 -19.06 7.90
N TYR A 144 -11.89 -18.38 7.37
CA TYR A 144 -10.70 -19.04 6.82
C TYR A 144 -9.46 -18.83 7.69
N GLY A 145 -9.43 -17.77 8.51
CA GLY A 145 -8.27 -17.40 9.31
C GLY A 145 -7.10 -16.92 8.45
N GLN A 146 -6.16 -16.27 9.12
CA GLN A 146 -4.90 -15.86 8.51
C GLN A 146 -3.78 -16.86 8.75
N GLY A 147 -2.83 -16.92 7.84
CA GLY A 147 -1.69 -17.83 7.94
C GLY A 147 -0.88 -17.91 6.65
N GLY A 148 0.18 -18.72 6.69
CA GLY A 148 1.15 -18.82 5.62
C GLY A 148 2.19 -17.70 5.63
N SER A 149 3.31 -17.95 4.96
CA SER A 149 4.42 -16.99 4.93
C SER A 149 4.10 -15.83 4.00
N GLY A 150 4.24 -14.61 4.51
CA GLY A 150 4.21 -13.38 3.73
C GLY A 150 5.58 -12.96 3.19
N ALA A 151 6.58 -13.85 3.20
CA ALA A 151 7.92 -13.62 2.67
C ALA A 151 8.39 -14.82 1.80
N HIS A 152 9.11 -14.53 0.71
CA HIS A 152 9.51 -15.55 -0.28
C HIS A 152 10.52 -16.57 0.25
N ASP A 153 11.57 -16.09 0.93
CA ASP A 153 12.74 -16.92 1.30
C ASP A 153 12.81 -17.26 2.80
N LEU A 154 11.76 -16.94 3.56
CA LEU A 154 11.70 -17.16 5.00
C LEU A 154 10.26 -17.51 5.41
N ASP A 155 10.11 -18.25 6.50
CA ASP A 155 8.80 -18.47 7.11
C ASP A 155 8.43 -17.29 8.02
N PHE A 156 7.78 -16.28 7.45
CA PHE A 156 7.36 -15.07 8.17
C PHE A 156 5.84 -14.93 8.14
N ARG A 157 5.19 -15.31 9.24
CA ARG A 157 3.74 -15.32 9.38
C ARG A 157 3.30 -14.17 10.26
N TYR A 158 2.24 -13.47 9.85
CA TYR A 158 1.67 -12.33 10.57
C TYR A 158 0.17 -12.17 10.26
N SER A 159 -0.53 -11.43 11.11
CA SER A 159 -1.90 -10.98 10.86
C SER A 159 -1.90 -9.62 10.16
N GLY A 160 -2.99 -9.24 9.51
CA GLY A 160 -3.11 -7.98 8.79
C GLY A 160 -3.65 -6.81 9.62
N GLY A 161 -3.03 -5.65 9.49
CA GLY A 161 -3.67 -4.35 9.70
C GLY A 161 -4.05 -3.75 8.34
N PHE A 162 -5.11 -2.94 8.29
CA PHE A 162 -5.60 -2.37 7.03
C PHE A 162 -6.17 -0.97 7.25
N ILE A 163 -5.96 -0.08 6.27
CA ILE A 163 -6.88 1.04 6.04
C ILE A 163 -7.68 0.77 4.77
N ILE A 164 -8.99 0.91 4.90
CA ILE A 164 -9.97 0.71 3.84
C ILE A 164 -10.77 1.99 3.71
N ALA A 165 -10.83 2.58 2.52
CA ALA A 165 -11.46 3.87 2.31
C ALA A 165 -12.25 3.90 1.00
N ASP A 166 -13.33 4.69 1.01
CA ASP A 166 -14.02 5.16 -0.19
C ASP A 166 -14.13 6.69 -0.13
N TYR A 167 -14.96 7.28 -0.99
CA TYR A 167 -15.21 8.72 -0.95
C TYR A 167 -15.80 9.19 0.40
N ALA A 168 -16.76 8.46 0.96
CA ALA A 168 -17.59 8.89 2.07
C ALA A 168 -17.00 8.56 3.43
N GLU A 169 -16.31 7.43 3.56
CA GLU A 169 -15.81 6.94 4.84
C GLU A 169 -14.54 6.10 4.71
N ALA A 170 -13.88 5.90 5.85
CA ALA A 170 -12.73 5.02 5.96
C ALA A 170 -12.74 4.29 7.29
N TYR A 171 -12.04 3.17 7.33
CA TYR A 171 -11.90 2.30 8.49
C TYR A 171 -10.45 1.89 8.67
N VAL A 172 -10.02 1.82 9.93
CA VAL A 172 -8.88 1.00 10.32
C VAL A 172 -9.44 -0.36 10.70
N LEU A 173 -8.93 -1.44 10.11
CA LEU A 173 -9.22 -2.82 10.51
C LEU A 173 -7.93 -3.45 11.02
N GLU A 174 -7.97 -4.06 12.20
CA GLU A 174 -6.84 -4.78 12.78
C GLU A 174 -7.28 -6.19 13.16
N SER A 175 -6.37 -7.15 13.03
CA SER A 175 -6.71 -8.56 13.16
C SER A 175 -5.65 -9.38 13.90
N SER A 176 -6.08 -10.52 14.41
CA SER A 176 -5.25 -11.54 15.04
C SER A 176 -5.81 -12.93 14.72
N TYR A 177 -5.12 -13.66 13.84
CA TYR A 177 -5.57 -14.96 13.31
C TYR A 177 -7.00 -14.93 12.72
N ARG A 178 -8.02 -15.33 13.50
CA ARG A 178 -9.46 -15.37 13.15
C ARG A 178 -10.28 -14.25 13.77
N GLN A 179 -9.64 -13.42 14.60
CA GLN A 179 -10.25 -12.32 15.30
C GLN A 179 -9.94 -11.01 14.59
N TRP A 180 -10.90 -10.09 14.57
CA TRP A 180 -10.69 -8.75 14.02
C TRP A 180 -11.55 -7.71 14.74
N VAL A 181 -11.11 -6.46 14.65
CA VAL A 181 -11.88 -5.27 15.02
C VAL A 181 -11.69 -4.20 13.96
N ALA A 182 -12.69 -3.33 13.79
CA ALA A 182 -12.55 -2.16 12.94
C ALA A 182 -13.10 -0.89 13.60
N ARG A 183 -12.41 0.22 13.36
CA ARG A 183 -12.76 1.56 13.85
C ARG A 183 -12.93 2.49 12.65
N ARG A 184 -14.07 3.16 12.58
CA ARG A 184 -14.35 4.23 11.61
C ARG A 184 -13.44 5.42 11.85
N VAL A 185 -12.87 5.95 10.78
CA VAL A 185 -12.05 7.17 10.79
C VAL A 185 -12.94 8.40 10.79
N GLU A 186 -12.61 9.39 11.63
CA GLU A 186 -13.39 10.64 11.72
C GLU A 186 -12.91 11.72 10.74
N GLN A 187 -11.60 11.95 10.64
CA GLN A 187 -11.02 12.97 9.76
C GLN A 187 -9.83 12.41 8.98
N CYS A 188 -8.87 11.84 9.71
CA CYS A 188 -7.70 11.20 9.17
C CYS A 188 -7.24 10.09 10.11
N SER A 189 -6.52 9.11 9.58
CA SER A 189 -5.85 8.09 10.38
C SER A 189 -4.56 7.66 9.72
N SER A 190 -3.65 7.11 10.51
CA SER A 190 -2.44 6.44 10.04
C SER A 190 -2.18 5.20 10.87
N ILE A 191 -1.74 4.14 10.21
CA ILE A 191 -1.29 2.90 10.81
C ILE A 191 0.10 2.52 10.30
N SER A 192 0.79 1.75 11.12
CA SER A 192 2.07 1.11 10.86
C SER A 192 2.00 -0.31 11.43
N ASN A 193 3.12 -1.04 11.51
CA ASN A 193 3.16 -2.47 11.83
C ASN A 193 2.90 -2.86 13.30
N ARG A 194 1.88 -2.28 13.91
CA ARG A 194 1.43 -2.56 15.28
C ARG A 194 -0.07 -2.38 15.40
N LEU A 195 -0.67 -3.07 16.36
CA LEU A 195 -2.05 -2.82 16.74
C LEU A 195 -2.17 -1.45 17.45
N THR A 196 -3.29 -0.77 17.21
CA THR A 196 -3.59 0.58 17.69
C THR A 196 -5.04 0.78 18.11
N ILE A 197 -5.96 -0.12 17.73
CA ILE A 197 -7.37 -0.03 18.14
C ILE A 197 -7.49 -0.45 19.60
N GLY A 198 -7.84 0.51 20.46
CA GLY A 198 -8.02 0.29 21.89
C GLY A 198 -9.42 -0.19 22.25
N THR A 199 -10.04 0.47 23.24
CA THR A 199 -11.38 0.13 23.75
C THR A 199 -12.54 0.58 22.85
N ALA A 200 -12.30 1.48 21.90
CA ALA A 200 -13.29 2.01 20.98
C ALA A 200 -13.13 1.38 19.59
N TYR A 201 -14.12 0.59 19.19
CA TYR A 201 -14.24 -0.02 17.86
C TYR A 201 -15.73 -0.10 17.49
N ASP A 202 -16.02 -0.06 16.19
CA ASP A 202 -17.38 -0.02 15.64
C ASP A 202 -17.87 -1.40 15.16
N LEU A 203 -16.93 -2.24 14.70
CA LEU A 203 -17.19 -3.60 14.23
C LEU A 203 -16.14 -4.54 14.82
N ALA A 204 -16.51 -5.79 15.02
CA ALA A 204 -15.61 -6.81 15.55
C ALA A 204 -16.14 -8.21 15.28
N SER A 205 -15.25 -9.20 15.37
CA SER A 205 -15.66 -10.60 15.50
C SER A 205 -16.63 -10.78 16.68
N PRO A 206 -17.70 -11.59 16.52
CA PRO A 206 -18.70 -11.76 17.57
C PRO A 206 -18.14 -12.28 18.90
N ASP A 207 -17.08 -13.11 18.85
CA ASP A 207 -16.46 -13.78 19.99
C ASP A 207 -15.12 -13.17 20.42
N VAL A 208 -14.75 -11.97 19.92
CA VAL A 208 -13.42 -11.36 20.12
C VAL A 208 -12.97 -11.25 21.59
N ARG A 209 -13.94 -11.13 22.50
CA ARG A 209 -13.71 -11.05 23.94
C ARG A 209 -13.59 -12.41 24.60
N ASP A 210 -14.44 -13.35 24.20
CA ASP A 210 -14.49 -14.69 24.77
C ASP A 210 -13.26 -15.50 24.32
N TYR A 211 -12.86 -15.35 23.05
CA TYR A 211 -11.60 -15.91 22.53
C TYR A 211 -10.38 -15.50 23.37
N ALA A 212 -10.29 -14.22 23.75
CA ALA A 212 -9.21 -13.70 24.59
C ALA A 212 -9.26 -14.23 26.03
N ARG A 213 -10.46 -14.39 26.60
CA ARG A 213 -10.65 -14.96 27.94
C ARG A 213 -10.24 -16.42 28.02
N GLU A 214 -10.66 -17.21 27.03
CA GLU A 214 -10.31 -18.63 26.95
C GLU A 214 -8.79 -18.86 26.88
N ARG A 215 -8.06 -17.90 26.32
CA ARG A 215 -6.58 -17.91 26.24
C ARG A 215 -5.89 -17.28 27.44
N GLY A 216 -6.65 -16.77 28.40
CA GLY A 216 -6.11 -16.08 29.58
C GLY A 216 -5.43 -14.75 29.27
N TRP A 217 -5.69 -14.14 28.10
CA TRP A 217 -5.11 -12.85 27.71
C TRP A 217 -5.85 -11.66 28.33
N TRP A 218 -7.11 -11.86 28.70
CA TRP A 218 -7.94 -10.86 29.35
C TRP A 218 -8.83 -11.52 30.40
N ASP A 219 -8.85 -10.99 31.61
CA ASP A 219 -9.58 -11.58 32.75
C ASP A 219 -11.01 -11.02 32.91
N GLY A 220 -11.41 -10.08 32.05
CA GLY A 220 -12.72 -9.47 32.07
C GLY A 220 -12.91 -8.34 33.08
N LYS A 221 -11.90 -7.98 33.88
CA LYS A 221 -12.04 -6.95 34.93
C LYS A 221 -11.90 -5.54 34.39
N GLU A 222 -10.90 -5.31 33.55
CA GLU A 222 -10.66 -4.02 32.89
C GLU A 222 -11.43 -3.92 31.57
N PRO A 223 -11.72 -2.70 31.05
CA PRO A 223 -12.27 -2.52 29.72
C PRO A 223 -11.45 -3.29 28.68
N PHE A 224 -12.14 -3.95 27.74
CA PHE A 224 -11.48 -4.71 26.69
C PHE A 224 -10.82 -3.76 25.68
N ASP A 225 -9.50 -3.75 25.67
CA ASP A 225 -8.65 -3.00 24.74
C ASP A 225 -8.00 -3.98 23.75
N PHE A 226 -8.38 -3.94 22.47
CA PHE A 226 -7.95 -4.95 21.50
C PHE A 226 -6.44 -4.95 21.30
N ALA A 227 -5.85 -3.78 21.09
CA ALA A 227 -4.41 -3.63 20.92
C ALA A 227 -3.64 -4.13 22.15
N ALA A 228 -4.05 -3.77 23.36
CA ALA A 228 -3.37 -4.22 24.59
C ALA A 228 -3.51 -5.74 24.82
N VAL A 229 -4.65 -6.33 24.47
CA VAL A 229 -4.93 -7.76 24.71
C VAL A 229 -4.28 -8.67 23.67
N TYR A 230 -4.25 -8.27 22.40
CA TYR A 230 -3.81 -9.12 21.27
C TYR A 230 -2.38 -8.85 20.79
N SER A 231 -1.74 -7.74 21.18
CA SER A 231 -0.35 -7.45 20.79
C SER A 231 0.63 -8.43 21.42
N THR A 232 1.72 -8.71 20.71
CA THR A 232 2.89 -9.38 21.30
C THR A 232 3.54 -8.50 22.38
N ASP A 233 4.42 -9.10 23.18
CA ASP A 233 5.16 -8.37 24.22
C ASP A 233 6.33 -7.53 23.64
N ALA A 234 6.48 -7.46 22.31
CA ALA A 234 7.48 -6.64 21.67
C ALA A 234 7.15 -5.14 21.84
N SER A 235 8.11 -4.35 22.34
CA SER A 235 7.89 -2.92 22.60
C SER A 235 7.81 -2.06 21.33
N ASP A 236 8.49 -2.48 20.26
CA ASP A 236 8.46 -1.81 18.95
C ASP A 236 8.50 -2.86 17.82
N PRO A 237 7.40 -3.61 17.62
CA PRO A 237 7.35 -4.64 16.59
C PRO A 237 7.59 -3.99 15.21
N LEU A 238 8.56 -4.53 14.47
CA LEU A 238 8.88 -4.12 13.09
C LEU A 238 9.19 -2.61 12.95
N PHE A 239 9.70 -1.97 14.02
CA PHE A 239 10.04 -0.53 14.07
C PHE A 239 8.88 0.42 13.75
N ALA A 240 7.67 0.03 14.14
CA ALA A 240 6.45 0.77 13.85
C ALA A 240 6.33 2.08 14.63
N CYS A 241 6.89 2.20 15.84
CA CYS A 241 6.59 3.32 16.75
C CYS A 241 6.97 4.69 16.18
N ALA A 242 8.23 4.89 15.81
CA ALA A 242 8.70 6.18 15.29
C ALA A 242 8.04 6.56 13.95
N ARG A 243 7.79 5.56 13.10
CA ARG A 243 7.11 5.74 11.81
C ARG A 243 5.64 6.11 11.99
N LEU A 244 4.94 5.43 12.90
CA LEU A 244 3.57 5.74 13.25
C LEU A 244 3.45 7.16 13.82
N GLU A 245 4.35 7.54 14.73
CA GLU A 245 4.42 8.90 15.26
C GLU A 245 4.64 9.92 14.14
N ARG A 246 5.58 9.66 13.22
CA ARG A 246 5.91 10.56 12.11
C ARG A 246 4.76 10.72 11.12
N SER A 247 4.11 9.62 10.73
CA SER A 247 2.96 9.67 9.82
C SER A 247 1.77 10.39 10.44
N ARG A 248 1.48 10.14 11.74
CA ARG A 248 0.44 10.85 12.50
C ARG A 248 0.75 12.33 12.66
N GLU A 249 1.99 12.70 12.93
CA GLU A 249 2.45 14.09 12.93
C GLU A 249 2.15 14.74 11.57
N PHE A 250 2.45 14.07 10.45
CA PHE A 250 2.22 14.61 9.12
C PHE A 250 0.73 14.87 8.82
N ILE A 251 -0.14 13.88 9.05
CA ILE A 251 -1.57 14.00 8.72
C ILE A 251 -2.36 14.89 9.67
N SER A 252 -1.86 15.10 10.90
CA SER A 252 -2.49 16.00 11.88
C SER A 252 -2.12 17.48 11.69
N ARG A 253 -1.19 17.81 10.78
CA ARG A 253 -0.84 19.21 10.46
C ARG A 253 -2.06 19.98 9.95
N ARG A 254 -2.22 21.21 10.44
CA ARG A 254 -3.33 22.09 10.06
C ARG A 254 -3.38 22.37 8.55
N GLY A 255 -4.60 22.45 8.02
CA GLY A 255 -4.89 22.78 6.63
C GLY A 255 -5.19 21.56 5.76
N PRO A 256 -5.90 21.73 4.63
CA PRO A 256 -6.34 20.62 3.80
C PRO A 256 -5.15 19.91 3.14
N ARG A 257 -5.21 18.58 3.10
CA ARG A 257 -4.21 17.75 2.40
C ARG A 257 -4.54 17.66 0.91
N GLY A 258 -3.53 17.59 0.06
CA GLY A 258 -3.69 17.26 -1.36
C GLY A 258 -2.66 16.20 -1.77
N LEU A 259 -2.71 15.78 -3.03
CA LEU A 259 -1.79 14.76 -3.58
C LEU A 259 -0.32 15.07 -3.31
N ARG A 260 0.10 16.33 -3.48
CA ARG A 260 1.49 16.74 -3.26
C ARG A 260 1.93 16.54 -1.81
N GLU A 261 1.05 16.85 -0.85
CA GLU A 261 1.31 16.62 0.55
C GLU A 261 1.38 15.12 0.87
N MET A 262 0.48 14.31 0.30
CA MET A 262 0.53 12.85 0.48
C MET A 262 1.80 12.24 -0.14
N PHE A 263 2.22 12.71 -1.31
CA PHE A 263 3.50 12.31 -1.92
C PHE A 263 4.68 12.68 -1.04
N ALA A 264 4.71 13.90 -0.49
CA ALA A 264 5.77 14.35 0.40
C ALA A 264 5.84 13.52 1.68
N MET A 265 4.69 13.13 2.26
CA MET A 265 4.64 12.21 3.40
C MET A 265 5.31 10.88 3.09
N LEU A 266 4.93 10.26 1.97
CA LEU A 266 5.47 8.96 1.57
C LEU A 266 6.94 9.03 1.15
N ARG A 267 7.50 10.22 0.92
CA ARG A 267 8.92 10.49 0.62
C ARG A 267 9.76 10.84 1.84
N ASP A 268 9.13 10.97 3.01
CA ASP A 268 9.75 11.55 4.19
C ASP A 268 10.90 10.68 4.71
N HIS A 269 12.02 11.35 4.95
CA HIS A 269 13.22 10.88 5.62
C HIS A 269 13.54 11.78 6.84
N TYR A 270 12.51 12.16 7.60
CA TYR A 270 12.59 13.06 8.75
C TYR A 270 13.28 14.41 8.42
N GLU A 271 14.35 14.77 9.15
CA GLU A 271 15.08 16.02 8.99
C GLU A 271 15.84 16.10 7.65
N SER A 272 16.10 14.95 7.00
CA SER A 272 16.71 14.89 5.66
C SER A 272 15.72 15.18 4.52
N GLY A 273 14.44 15.44 4.83
CA GLY A 273 13.42 15.72 3.82
C GLY A 273 13.21 14.54 2.90
N GLU A 274 13.48 14.69 1.61
CA GLU A 274 13.39 13.60 0.62
C GLU A 274 14.74 12.93 0.31
N ILE A 275 15.84 13.37 0.92
CA ILE A 275 17.17 12.79 0.67
C ILE A 275 17.23 11.39 1.30
N PRO A 276 17.55 10.33 0.52
CA PRO A 276 17.61 8.98 1.05
C PRO A 276 18.64 8.80 2.18
N LEU A 277 18.23 8.09 3.23
CA LEU A 277 19.12 7.66 4.30
C LEU A 277 19.77 6.31 3.94
N ILE A 278 21.11 6.26 3.92
CA ILE A 278 21.88 5.03 3.58
C ILE A 278 22.05 4.13 4.81
N ALA A 279 22.16 4.74 5.99
CA ALA A 279 22.25 4.03 7.26
C ALA A 279 21.68 4.87 8.41
N ALA A 280 21.00 4.14 9.29
CA ALA A 280 20.76 4.49 10.68
C ALA A 280 22.05 4.97 11.39
N PRO A 281 22.07 6.14 12.05
CA PRO A 281 22.98 6.32 13.18
C PRO A 281 22.66 5.23 14.21
N ALA A 282 23.66 4.43 14.61
CA ALA A 282 23.45 3.35 15.56
C ALA A 282 22.75 3.86 16.83
N GLY A 283 21.60 3.24 17.18
CA GLY A 283 20.82 3.59 18.38
C GLY A 283 19.76 4.67 18.20
N SER A 284 19.53 5.22 16.99
CA SER A 284 18.42 6.16 16.75
C SER A 284 17.14 5.44 16.31
N ALA A 285 16.02 5.68 16.99
CA ALA A 285 14.70 5.20 16.54
C ALA A 285 14.26 5.81 15.19
N LYS A 286 14.86 6.94 14.78
CA LYS A 286 14.60 7.62 13.49
C LYS A 286 15.35 7.01 12.30
N SER A 287 15.92 5.83 12.50
CA SER A 287 16.66 5.09 11.49
C SER A 287 15.77 4.48 10.40
N PHE A 288 14.47 4.34 10.69
CA PHE A 288 13.44 3.83 9.80
C PHE A 288 12.46 4.97 9.53
N SER A 289 12.58 5.55 8.34
CA SER A 289 11.70 6.63 7.87
C SER A 289 10.49 6.08 7.14
N LEU A 290 9.52 6.95 6.84
CA LEU A 290 8.31 6.54 6.10
C LEU A 290 8.66 6.00 4.72
N CYS A 291 9.62 6.64 4.04
CA CYS A 291 10.26 6.08 2.86
C CYS A 291 11.48 5.24 3.27
N MET A 292 11.62 4.04 2.75
CA MET A 292 12.78 3.16 2.95
C MET A 292 13.54 2.99 1.63
N HIS A 293 14.88 3.14 1.63
CA HIS A 293 15.66 3.21 0.36
C HIS A 293 16.76 2.15 0.20
N ALA A 294 17.34 1.61 1.28
CA ALA A 294 18.55 0.76 1.19
C ALA A 294 18.43 -0.58 1.92
N ILE A 295 18.51 -0.59 3.27
CA ILE A 295 18.56 -1.83 4.07
C ILE A 295 17.25 -2.62 3.97
N GLN A 296 16.13 -1.90 3.99
CA GLN A 296 14.86 -2.28 3.36
C GLN A 296 14.51 -1.22 2.34
N ALA A 297 13.65 -1.58 1.40
CA ALA A 297 13.17 -0.65 0.41
C ALA A 297 11.65 -0.60 0.46
N THR A 298 11.10 0.61 0.39
CA THR A 298 9.78 0.82 -0.17
C THR A 298 9.83 0.29 -1.59
N THR A 299 9.18 -0.84 -1.85
CA THR A 299 9.20 -1.53 -3.14
C THR A 299 8.02 -1.11 -4.01
N ALA A 300 6.96 -0.57 -3.41
CA ALA A 300 5.85 0.07 -4.10
C ALA A 300 5.25 1.15 -3.21
N SER A 301 4.68 2.16 -3.85
CA SER A 301 4.05 3.27 -3.16
C SER A 301 2.83 3.74 -3.95
N MET A 302 1.75 4.10 -3.27
CA MET A 302 0.57 4.65 -3.92
C MET A 302 -0.10 5.78 -3.14
N VAL A 303 -0.80 6.65 -3.87
CA VAL A 303 -1.86 7.50 -3.33
C VAL A 303 -3.12 7.32 -4.17
N ALA A 304 -4.21 6.86 -3.56
CA ALA A 304 -5.52 6.83 -4.16
C ALA A 304 -6.24 8.16 -3.94
N GLU A 305 -6.84 8.72 -4.99
CA GLU A 305 -7.76 9.84 -4.94
C GLU A 305 -9.17 9.35 -5.29
N LEU A 306 -10.06 9.45 -4.31
CA LEU A 306 -11.40 8.87 -4.31
C LEU A 306 -12.42 10.01 -4.35
N PRO A 307 -12.83 10.46 -5.56
CA PRO A 307 -13.76 11.57 -5.70
C PRO A 307 -15.19 11.14 -5.38
N ASP A 308 -16.08 12.11 -5.18
CA ASP A 308 -17.52 11.85 -5.10
C ASP A 308 -17.97 11.05 -6.34
N PRO A 309 -18.55 9.85 -6.18
CA PRO A 309 -19.06 9.05 -7.29
C PRO A 309 -20.06 9.81 -8.17
N GLN A 310 -20.79 10.78 -7.62
CA GLN A 310 -21.75 11.61 -8.36
C GLN A 310 -21.09 12.70 -9.20
N SER A 311 -19.84 13.05 -8.93
CA SER A 311 -19.12 14.12 -9.65
C SER A 311 -18.75 13.73 -11.08
N GLY A 312 -18.75 12.43 -11.40
CA GLY A 312 -18.27 11.88 -12.67
C GLY A 312 -16.75 11.92 -12.83
N ALA A 313 -16.00 12.44 -11.86
CA ALA A 313 -14.55 12.38 -11.85
C ALA A 313 -14.07 10.92 -11.72
N PRO A 314 -12.97 10.54 -12.37
CA PRO A 314 -12.47 9.18 -12.30
C PRO A 314 -11.71 8.92 -10.98
N VAL A 315 -11.85 7.70 -10.45
CA VAL A 315 -10.97 7.20 -9.38
C VAL A 315 -9.55 7.11 -9.91
N VAL A 316 -8.56 7.61 -9.15
CA VAL A 316 -7.16 7.61 -9.57
C VAL A 316 -6.29 6.91 -8.54
N MET A 317 -5.48 5.95 -8.97
CA MET A 317 -4.35 5.44 -8.20
C MET A 317 -3.06 6.04 -8.76
N TRP A 318 -2.46 6.94 -8.00
CA TRP A 318 -1.12 7.44 -8.27
C TRP A 318 -0.11 6.41 -7.80
N ALA A 319 0.46 5.64 -8.72
CA ALA A 319 1.43 4.60 -8.39
C ALA A 319 2.87 5.11 -8.57
N CYS A 320 3.77 4.66 -7.70
CA CYS A 320 5.21 4.83 -7.81
C CYS A 320 5.90 3.46 -7.67
N LEU A 321 6.82 3.19 -8.58
CA LEU A 321 7.57 1.92 -8.61
C LEU A 321 8.83 2.05 -7.75
N GLY A 322 8.92 1.25 -6.69
CA GLY A 322 10.00 1.36 -5.70
C GLY A 322 9.88 2.60 -4.81
N ALA A 323 11.02 3.02 -4.26
CA ALA A 323 11.09 4.10 -3.28
C ALA A 323 10.67 5.46 -3.88
N PRO A 324 9.64 6.13 -3.31
CA PRO A 324 9.10 7.36 -3.87
C PRO A 324 10.01 8.57 -3.71
N CYS A 325 10.99 8.56 -2.80
CA CYS A 325 11.95 9.65 -2.62
C CYS A 325 12.74 9.93 -3.90
N THR A 326 13.10 8.90 -4.67
CA THR A 326 13.72 9.04 -6.01
C THR A 326 12.84 8.50 -7.13
N GLY A 327 11.56 8.33 -6.86
CA GLY A 327 10.56 7.83 -7.79
C GLY A 327 9.74 8.93 -8.44
N VAL A 328 8.78 8.50 -9.27
CA VAL A 328 7.78 9.34 -9.93
C VAL A 328 6.41 8.70 -9.74
N TYR A 329 5.44 9.48 -9.26
CA TYR A 329 4.04 9.04 -9.26
C TYR A 329 3.42 9.26 -10.62
N PHE A 330 2.69 8.27 -11.12
CA PHE A 330 1.91 8.35 -12.35
C PHE A 330 0.48 7.81 -12.15
N PRO A 331 -0.52 8.37 -12.85
CA PRO A 331 -1.92 8.04 -12.60
C PRO A 331 -2.34 6.76 -13.33
N LEU A 332 -3.06 5.91 -12.61
CA LEU A 332 -3.71 4.70 -13.10
C LEU A 332 -5.19 4.73 -12.76
N TYR A 333 -6.00 4.16 -13.64
CA TYR A 333 -7.46 4.15 -13.51
C TYR A 333 -7.95 2.69 -13.54
N PRO A 334 -8.72 2.21 -12.54
CA PRO A 334 -9.17 0.81 -12.47
C PRO A 334 -10.03 0.41 -13.67
N ASP A 335 -10.78 1.36 -14.25
CA ASP A 335 -11.67 1.12 -15.39
C ASP A 335 -10.95 1.08 -16.75
N ALA A 336 -9.64 1.31 -16.78
CA ALA A 336 -8.84 1.41 -17.99
C ALA A 336 -7.99 0.16 -18.26
N LEU A 337 -7.38 0.09 -19.44
CA LEU A 337 -6.42 -0.96 -19.78
C LEU A 337 -5.05 -0.61 -19.21
N LEU A 338 -4.51 -1.50 -18.38
CA LEU A 338 -3.15 -1.36 -17.84
C LEU A 338 -2.12 -1.40 -18.98
N PRO A 339 -1.21 -0.40 -19.09
CA PRO A 339 -0.07 -0.48 -19.99
C PRO A 339 0.73 -1.78 -19.76
N PRO A 340 0.95 -2.63 -20.77
CA PRO A 340 1.53 -3.97 -20.57
C PRO A 340 2.88 -3.97 -19.86
N ALA A 341 3.70 -2.93 -20.07
CA ALA A 341 5.00 -2.78 -19.40
C ALA A 341 4.91 -2.76 -17.87
N LEU A 342 3.80 -2.26 -17.31
CA LEU A 342 3.60 -2.19 -15.85
C LEU A 342 3.32 -3.55 -15.21
N GLY A 343 2.86 -4.53 -16.00
CA GLY A 343 2.71 -5.92 -15.56
C GLY A 343 3.98 -6.75 -15.70
N VAL A 344 5.10 -6.17 -16.15
CA VAL A 344 6.37 -6.87 -16.35
C VAL A 344 7.25 -6.75 -15.11
N GLY A 345 7.54 -7.89 -14.48
CA GLY A 345 8.38 -7.99 -13.29
C GLY A 345 8.49 -9.44 -12.82
N GLY A 346 9.56 -9.77 -12.11
CA GLY A 346 9.87 -11.13 -11.65
C GLY A 346 11.07 -11.11 -10.72
N GLU A 347 11.48 -12.29 -10.24
CA GLU A 347 12.62 -12.47 -9.34
C GLU A 347 13.93 -11.83 -9.85
N ARG A 348 14.15 -11.88 -11.18
CA ARG A 348 15.41 -11.45 -11.79
C ARG A 348 15.32 -10.06 -12.42
N PRO A 349 16.38 -9.23 -12.30
CA PRO A 349 16.47 -7.96 -12.99
C PRO A 349 16.21 -8.04 -14.49
N SER A 350 15.49 -7.06 -15.03
CA SER A 350 15.16 -7.00 -16.45
C SER A 350 14.95 -5.57 -16.92
N HIS A 351 15.63 -5.16 -18.00
CA HIS A 351 15.42 -3.86 -18.64
C HIS A 351 14.05 -3.72 -19.31
N LYS A 352 13.27 -4.81 -19.44
CA LYS A 352 11.87 -4.74 -19.90
C LYS A 352 10.92 -4.35 -18.77
N SER A 353 11.34 -4.48 -17.51
CA SER A 353 10.55 -4.11 -16.34
C SER A 353 10.86 -2.67 -15.92
N PRO A 354 9.87 -1.76 -15.95
CA PRO A 354 10.04 -0.41 -15.44
C PRO A 354 10.44 -0.41 -13.95
N TRP A 355 9.95 -1.38 -13.18
CA TRP A 355 10.29 -1.52 -11.77
C TRP A 355 11.77 -1.80 -11.56
N TRP A 356 12.34 -2.79 -12.27
CA TRP A 356 13.76 -3.12 -12.13
C TRP A 356 14.69 -2.00 -12.58
N ARG A 357 14.29 -1.22 -13.58
CA ARG A 357 15.04 -0.02 -14.01
C ARG A 357 15.01 1.08 -12.94
N MET A 358 13.85 1.33 -12.32
CA MET A 358 13.75 2.25 -11.19
C MET A 358 14.57 1.77 -9.98
N LYS A 359 14.58 0.46 -9.72
CA LYS A 359 15.41 -0.12 -8.67
C LYS A 359 16.90 0.11 -8.92
N GLU A 360 17.37 -0.04 -10.15
CA GLU A 360 18.76 0.25 -10.52
C GLU A 360 19.11 1.74 -10.29
N ILE A 361 18.20 2.65 -10.63
CA ILE A 361 18.36 4.09 -10.33
C ILE A 361 18.46 4.31 -8.81
N GLN A 362 17.58 3.71 -8.03
CA GLN A 362 17.58 3.82 -6.56
C GLN A 362 18.88 3.31 -5.95
N ASP A 363 19.39 2.17 -6.42
CA ASP A 363 20.67 1.62 -5.97
C ASP A 363 21.84 2.53 -6.30
N ARG A 364 21.87 3.12 -7.50
CA ARG A 364 22.89 4.11 -7.87
C ARG A 364 22.82 5.32 -6.95
N VAL A 365 21.63 5.87 -6.69
CA VAL A 365 21.45 7.00 -5.77
C VAL A 365 21.96 6.68 -4.36
N ALA A 366 21.74 5.46 -3.88
CA ALA A 366 22.16 5.04 -2.54
C ALA A 366 23.68 5.12 -2.30
N HIS A 367 24.51 5.24 -3.35
CA HIS A 367 25.95 5.41 -3.21
C HIS A 367 26.36 6.85 -2.83
N ALA A 368 25.56 7.85 -3.21
CA ALA A 368 25.84 9.26 -2.94
C ALA A 368 24.54 10.10 -3.00
N PRO A 369 23.60 9.92 -2.04
CA PRO A 369 22.24 10.43 -2.15
C PRO A 369 22.16 11.96 -2.25
N GLU A 370 22.97 12.69 -1.48
CA GLU A 370 23.00 14.16 -1.56
C GLU A 370 23.41 14.68 -2.94
N ARG A 371 24.29 13.94 -3.63
CA ARG A 371 24.78 14.31 -4.96
C ARG A 371 23.84 13.82 -6.07
N LEU A 372 23.34 12.60 -5.96
CA LEU A 372 22.67 11.89 -7.05
C LEU A 372 21.15 12.05 -7.03
N ALA A 373 20.50 12.13 -5.86
CA ALA A 373 19.06 12.30 -5.79
C ALA A 373 18.58 13.60 -6.49
N PRO A 374 19.24 14.76 -6.33
CA PRO A 374 18.85 15.98 -7.05
C PRO A 374 18.91 15.85 -8.58
N LEU A 375 19.85 15.04 -9.11
CA LEU A 375 19.94 14.77 -10.55
C LEU A 375 18.74 13.98 -11.04
N VAL A 376 18.29 12.97 -10.27
CA VAL A 376 17.07 12.22 -10.57
C VAL A 376 15.85 13.14 -10.54
N TRP A 377 15.73 13.97 -9.51
CA TRP A 377 14.59 14.88 -9.34
C TRP A 377 14.45 15.90 -10.47
N LYS A 378 15.57 16.39 -11.02
CA LYS A 378 15.58 17.30 -12.17
C LYS A 378 14.83 16.73 -13.39
N HIS A 379 14.81 15.41 -13.54
CA HIS A 379 14.07 14.73 -14.60
C HIS A 379 12.65 14.35 -14.16
N LEU A 380 12.51 13.73 -12.99
CA LEU A 380 11.26 13.10 -12.58
C LEU A 380 10.22 14.08 -12.01
N ARG A 381 10.62 15.13 -11.29
CA ARG A 381 9.68 16.08 -10.67
C ARG A 381 8.91 16.92 -11.71
N PRO A 382 9.54 17.44 -12.78
CA PRO A 382 8.78 18.11 -13.85
C PRO A 382 7.76 17.18 -14.54
N LEU A 383 8.12 15.91 -14.75
CA LEU A 383 7.22 14.92 -15.33
C LEU A 383 6.02 14.66 -14.40
N GLU A 384 6.27 14.45 -13.12
CA GLU A 384 5.22 14.28 -12.09
C GLU A 384 4.25 15.47 -12.08
N ASN A 385 4.77 16.69 -12.05
CA ASN A 385 3.97 17.91 -12.05
C ASN A 385 3.09 18.01 -13.30
N ALA A 386 3.66 17.74 -14.48
CA ALA A 386 2.90 17.75 -15.71
C ALA A 386 1.81 16.67 -15.73
N MET A 387 2.05 15.49 -15.14
CA MET A 387 1.03 14.45 -15.05
C MET A 387 -0.09 14.80 -14.07
N LEU A 388 0.22 15.49 -12.95
CA LEU A 388 -0.79 16.04 -12.03
C LEU A 388 -1.72 17.03 -12.75
N GLU A 389 -1.17 17.99 -13.48
CA GLU A 389 -1.94 18.99 -14.23
C GLU A 389 -2.80 18.33 -15.31
N GLN A 390 -2.22 17.45 -16.11
CA GLN A 390 -2.93 16.78 -17.19
C GLN A 390 -3.99 15.78 -16.69
N ALA A 391 -3.79 15.17 -15.51
CA ALA A 391 -4.80 14.32 -14.90
C ALA A 391 -6.02 15.15 -14.45
N ALA A 392 -5.81 16.36 -13.93
CA ALA A 392 -6.90 17.28 -13.59
C ALA A 392 -7.69 17.71 -14.84
N GLU A 393 -7.01 18.05 -15.94
CA GLU A 393 -7.67 18.34 -17.22
C GLU A 393 -8.43 17.12 -17.78
N LEU A 394 -7.83 15.94 -17.66
CA LEU A 394 -8.47 14.69 -18.08
C LEU A 394 -9.74 14.42 -17.27
N ALA A 395 -9.71 14.63 -15.95
CA ALA A 395 -10.85 14.43 -15.07
C ALA A 395 -12.06 15.22 -15.57
N GLU A 396 -11.88 16.51 -15.88
CA GLU A 396 -12.95 17.35 -16.46
C GLU A 396 -13.46 16.80 -17.80
N ARG A 397 -12.55 16.40 -18.69
CA ARG A 397 -12.91 15.88 -20.01
C ARG A 397 -13.71 14.59 -19.93
N VAL A 398 -13.40 13.69 -19.00
CA VAL A 398 -14.04 12.37 -18.93
C VAL A 398 -15.39 12.37 -18.21
N ARG A 399 -15.74 13.43 -17.46
CA ARG A 399 -17.05 13.57 -16.79
C ARG A 399 -18.24 13.39 -17.74
N SER A 400 -18.12 13.83 -18.99
CA SER A 400 -19.16 13.70 -20.02
C SER A 400 -19.13 12.37 -20.78
N LEU A 401 -18.06 11.58 -20.63
CA LEU A 401 -17.86 10.32 -21.34
C LEU A 401 -18.40 9.14 -20.53
N LYS A 402 -18.91 8.12 -21.23
CA LYS A 402 -19.43 6.89 -20.61
C LYS A 402 -18.90 5.65 -21.33
N GLY A 403 -18.97 4.51 -20.65
CA GLY A 403 -18.65 3.19 -21.21
C GLY A 403 -17.30 3.14 -21.93
N GLU A 404 -17.31 2.56 -23.13
CA GLU A 404 -16.09 2.31 -23.91
C GLU A 404 -15.33 3.59 -24.29
N GLN A 405 -16.02 4.72 -24.54
CA GLN A 405 -15.35 5.97 -24.87
C GLN A 405 -14.55 6.52 -23.69
N ARG A 406 -15.10 6.44 -22.47
CA ARG A 406 -14.40 6.81 -21.23
C ARG A 406 -13.19 5.91 -21.03
N ARG A 407 -13.40 4.58 -21.09
CA ARG A 407 -12.35 3.57 -20.97
C ARG A 407 -11.21 3.78 -21.96
N ALA A 408 -11.51 3.96 -23.24
CA ALA A 408 -10.51 4.18 -24.29
C ALA A 408 -9.72 5.49 -24.06
N THR A 409 -10.38 6.54 -23.57
CA THR A 409 -9.73 7.83 -23.27
C THR A 409 -8.75 7.71 -22.10
N LEU A 410 -9.17 7.08 -21.00
CA LEU A 410 -8.30 6.82 -19.84
C LEU A 410 -7.13 5.88 -20.21
N SER A 411 -7.41 4.82 -20.97
CA SER A 411 -6.40 3.86 -21.41
C SER A 411 -5.32 4.52 -22.28
N ARG A 412 -5.72 5.38 -23.21
CA ARG A 412 -4.78 6.14 -24.06
C ARG A 412 -3.91 7.08 -23.22
N PHE A 413 -4.50 7.75 -22.23
CA PHE A 413 -3.77 8.64 -21.34
C PHE A 413 -2.71 7.89 -20.51
N MET A 414 -3.08 6.75 -19.91
CA MET A 414 -2.13 5.89 -19.19
C MET A 414 -0.99 5.41 -20.09
N ALA A 415 -1.30 4.95 -21.31
CA ALA A 415 -0.29 4.49 -22.26
C ALA A 415 0.69 5.63 -22.64
N GLN A 416 0.18 6.84 -22.91
CA GLN A 416 1.00 8.00 -23.24
C GLN A 416 1.91 8.43 -22.08
N ASN A 417 1.38 8.45 -20.85
CA ASN A 417 2.17 8.75 -19.67
C ASN A 417 3.25 7.69 -19.42
N MET A 418 2.93 6.41 -19.62
CA MET A 418 3.93 5.36 -19.47
C MET A 418 5.08 5.50 -20.47
N VAL A 419 4.80 5.89 -21.72
CA VAL A 419 5.86 6.21 -22.70
C VAL A 419 6.76 7.35 -22.21
N ARG A 420 6.18 8.39 -21.59
CA ARG A 420 6.94 9.52 -21.02
C ARG A 420 7.78 9.10 -19.82
N VAL A 421 7.20 8.31 -18.91
CA VAL A 421 7.92 7.73 -17.76
C VAL A 421 9.11 6.91 -18.23
N MET A 422 8.93 5.99 -19.19
CA MET A 422 10.04 5.17 -19.71
C MET A 422 11.14 6.01 -20.38
N ARG A 423 10.78 7.12 -21.02
CA ARG A 423 11.74 8.05 -21.61
C ARG A 423 12.54 8.79 -20.54
N GLU A 424 11.90 9.28 -19.48
CA GLU A 424 12.62 9.95 -18.39
C GLU A 424 13.47 8.98 -17.58
N ILE A 425 13.03 7.73 -17.37
CA ILE A 425 13.88 6.68 -16.78
C ILE A 425 15.17 6.53 -17.59
N ALA A 426 15.08 6.43 -18.92
CA ALA A 426 16.26 6.31 -19.78
C ALA A 426 17.19 7.54 -19.69
N ARG A 427 16.62 8.75 -19.55
CA ARG A 427 17.41 9.98 -19.35
C ARG A 427 18.10 10.01 -18.01
N VAL A 428 17.42 9.58 -16.94
CA VAL A 428 18.01 9.47 -15.60
C VAL A 428 19.16 8.47 -15.60
N GLU A 429 18.97 7.29 -16.19
CA GLU A 429 20.03 6.29 -16.34
C GLU A 429 21.28 6.86 -17.03
N ALA A 430 21.09 7.61 -18.13
CA ALA A 430 22.18 8.29 -18.84
C ALA A 430 22.85 9.37 -17.97
N THR A 431 22.07 10.23 -17.31
CA THR A 431 22.59 11.28 -16.41
C THR A 431 23.42 10.69 -15.26
N LEU A 432 22.93 9.62 -14.63
CA LEU A 432 23.64 8.96 -13.53
C LEU A 432 24.91 8.24 -14.01
N SER A 433 24.91 7.71 -15.23
CA SER A 433 26.10 7.07 -15.81
C SER A 433 27.22 8.06 -16.11
N ASN A 434 26.89 9.32 -16.39
CA ASN A 434 27.87 10.40 -16.62
C ASN A 434 28.35 11.06 -15.31
N ALA A 435 27.62 10.87 -14.21
CA ALA A 435 27.91 11.45 -12.90
C ALA A 435 28.61 10.47 -11.92
N ALA A 436 28.70 9.20 -12.31
CA ALA A 436 29.50 8.16 -11.67
C ALA A 436 30.94 8.25 -12.19
#